data_AF-A0A940Z7H0-F1
#
_entry.id   AF-A0A940Z7H0-F1
#
_cell.length_a   1.000
_cell.length_b   1.000
_cell.length_c   1.000
_cell.angle_alpha   90.00
_cell.angle_beta   90.00
_cell.angle_gamma   90.00
#
_symmetry.space_group_name_H-M   'P 1'
#
loop_
_entity.id
_entity.type
_entity.pdbx_description
1 polymer ?
#
loop_
_entity_poly.entity_id
_entity_poly.type
_entity_poly.pdbx_seq_one_letter_code
_entity_poly.pdbx_strand_id
1 'polypeptide(L)'
;GDTITWTITIKNTGDTPLDLVEVVDNGATFVVPAACNSLAANDGAPGGLDECSFTATHLVTPAEGLLETYSNTVVVHYDLPASYNLGNDITDSDTFVTELLHPNFTLTKKCAEEPLTGDDQFAVFNITLKNTGDVDLIVTLDEDVKDGLVTIPAGTPIELKVGVTKTYTVEKPIPPYEPGKPWEVSNSITATATLPEWTGLDNVLTRNSSDACTVKYYAYTPGFWKNHGPDAPSGHDAWVYTDYETIDRLGDVFDLNTLLESCTYPKGMDTKYENLTLLQALSLRGGKDYCGSVEILLRAGTAALLNASINENLAGVVPGMGYYPYTVAQVINLVNAALASGNRTTIITLASQFDMANNGGWEYFDWGWPVPGP
;
A
#
# COMPACT_ATOMS: atom_id res chain seq x y z
N GLY A 1 22.63 -13.32 -15.36
CA GLY A 1 21.95 -14.29 -14.50
C GLY A 1 22.95 -14.79 -13.49
N ASP A 2 22.82 -16.05 -13.11
CA ASP A 2 23.73 -16.69 -12.17
C ASP A 2 24.91 -17.33 -12.90
N THR A 3 25.90 -17.79 -12.12
CA THR A 3 27.06 -18.51 -12.65
C THR A 3 26.77 -20.02 -12.67
N ILE A 4 26.80 -20.61 -13.87
CA ILE A 4 26.75 -22.06 -14.05
C ILE A 4 28.14 -22.61 -13.78
N THR A 5 28.22 -23.72 -13.05
CA THR A 5 29.47 -24.42 -12.74
C THR A 5 29.34 -25.89 -13.11
N TRP A 6 30.34 -26.43 -13.81
CA TRP A 6 30.40 -27.84 -14.18
C TRP A 6 31.83 -28.39 -14.07
N THR A 7 31.94 -29.72 -14.13
CA THR A 7 33.22 -30.43 -14.12
C THR A 7 33.47 -31.05 -15.49
N ILE A 8 34.69 -30.87 -16.00
CA ILE A 8 35.19 -31.55 -17.20
C ILE A 8 36.10 -32.67 -16.73
N THR A 9 35.87 -33.88 -17.22
CA THR A 9 36.70 -35.06 -16.96
C THR A 9 37.20 -35.62 -18.29
N ILE A 10 38.52 -35.72 -18.44
CA ILE A 10 39.18 -36.24 -19.63
C ILE A 10 39.81 -37.57 -19.25
N LYS A 11 39.55 -38.63 -20.02
CA LYS A 11 40.10 -39.97 -19.81
C LYS A 11 40.77 -40.48 -21.07
N ASN A 12 42.03 -40.91 -20.96
CA ASN A 12 42.64 -41.73 -21.99
C ASN A 12 42.12 -43.16 -21.89
N THR A 13 41.40 -43.61 -22.91
CA THR A 13 40.87 -44.98 -22.98
C THR A 13 41.77 -45.94 -23.77
N GLY A 14 42.80 -45.41 -24.42
CA GLY A 14 43.76 -46.17 -25.23
C GLY A 14 44.90 -46.77 -24.42
N ASP A 15 45.69 -47.61 -25.09
CA ASP A 15 46.85 -48.32 -24.51
C ASP A 15 48.17 -47.54 -24.60
N THR A 16 48.11 -46.31 -25.13
CA THR A 16 49.28 -45.46 -25.37
C THR A 16 49.10 -44.12 -24.65
N PRO A 17 50.14 -43.56 -23.99
CA PRO A 17 50.07 -42.23 -23.38
C PRO A 17 49.74 -41.13 -24.40
N LEU A 18 49.15 -40.03 -23.94
CA LEU A 18 48.74 -38.89 -24.75
C LEU A 18 49.31 -37.58 -24.19
N ASP A 19 49.72 -36.66 -25.06
CA ASP A 19 50.18 -35.32 -24.70
C ASP A 19 49.15 -34.26 -25.14
N LEU A 20 48.74 -33.37 -24.22
CA LEU A 20 47.70 -32.37 -24.48
C LEU A 20 48.17 -31.34 -25.51
N VAL A 21 47.33 -31.08 -26.50
CA VAL A 21 47.49 -29.98 -27.45
C VAL A 21 46.69 -28.77 -26.96
N GLU A 22 45.37 -28.93 -26.83
CA GLU A 22 44.50 -27.85 -26.37
C GLU A 22 43.17 -28.37 -25.80
N VAL A 23 42.57 -27.52 -24.96
CA VAL A 23 41.18 -27.64 -24.53
C VAL A 23 40.46 -26.39 -24.99
N VAL A 24 39.43 -26.55 -25.81
CA VAL A 24 38.63 -25.46 -26.36
C VAL A 24 37.24 -25.52 -25.75
N ASP A 25 36.87 -24.48 -25.00
CA ASP A 25 35.53 -24.29 -24.47
C ASP A 25 35.22 -22.77 -24.47
N ASN A 26 34.72 -22.29 -25.62
CA ASN A 26 34.59 -20.86 -25.91
C ASN A 26 33.59 -20.11 -25.01
N GLY A 27 32.68 -20.84 -24.36
CA GLY A 27 31.67 -20.29 -23.46
C GLY A 27 32.09 -20.31 -22.00
N ALA A 28 33.30 -20.80 -21.68
CA ALA A 28 33.67 -21.11 -20.31
C ALA A 28 34.92 -20.37 -19.84
N THR A 29 34.98 -20.15 -18.52
CA THR A 29 36.17 -19.73 -17.81
C THR A 29 36.68 -20.90 -16.96
N PHE A 30 37.91 -21.33 -17.22
CA PHE A 30 38.56 -22.46 -16.56
C PHE A 30 40.09 -22.33 -16.59
N VAL A 31 40.77 -23.16 -15.80
CA VAL A 31 42.23 -23.32 -15.85
C VAL A 31 42.53 -24.81 -16.00
N VAL A 32 43.24 -25.18 -17.07
CA VAL A 32 43.65 -26.57 -17.30
C VAL A 32 44.77 -26.92 -16.32
N PRO A 33 44.61 -27.94 -15.45
CA PRO A 33 45.64 -28.32 -14.50
C PRO A 33 46.77 -29.08 -15.20
N ALA A 34 47.98 -29.01 -14.64
CA ALA A 34 49.15 -29.69 -15.19
C ALA A 34 48.98 -31.22 -15.32
N ALA A 35 48.08 -31.81 -14.53
CA ALA A 35 47.73 -33.23 -14.64
C ALA A 35 47.10 -33.59 -15.99
N CYS A 36 46.48 -32.64 -16.69
CA CYS A 36 45.97 -32.86 -18.04
C CYS A 36 47.05 -32.76 -19.12
N ASN A 37 48.25 -32.23 -18.84
CA ASN A 37 49.27 -32.03 -19.88
C ASN A 37 49.74 -33.33 -20.53
N SER A 38 49.68 -34.44 -19.77
CA SER A 38 49.99 -35.78 -20.26
C SER A 38 49.13 -36.80 -19.54
N LEU A 39 48.45 -37.67 -20.29
CA LEU A 39 47.66 -38.77 -19.75
C LEU A 39 48.41 -40.10 -19.99
N ALA A 40 48.56 -40.92 -18.95
CA ALA A 40 49.12 -42.26 -19.08
C ALA A 40 48.22 -43.17 -19.93
N ALA A 41 48.74 -44.32 -20.35
CA ALA A 41 47.93 -45.37 -20.95
C ALA A 41 46.87 -45.85 -19.95
N ASN A 42 45.68 -46.20 -20.45
CA ASN A 42 44.58 -46.72 -19.65
C ASN A 42 45.01 -47.93 -18.83
N ASP A 43 44.93 -47.81 -17.51
CA ASP A 43 45.27 -48.88 -16.55
C ASP A 43 44.03 -49.65 -16.05
N GLY A 44 42.83 -49.24 -16.49
CA GLY A 44 41.54 -49.83 -16.12
C GLY A 44 41.05 -49.45 -14.72
N ALA A 45 41.75 -48.57 -14.00
CA ALA A 45 41.35 -48.07 -12.69
C ALA A 45 40.82 -46.62 -12.78
N PRO A 46 39.89 -46.20 -11.90
CA PRO A 46 39.46 -44.80 -11.81
C PRO A 46 40.44 -43.96 -10.99
N GLY A 47 40.58 -42.67 -11.34
CA GLY A 47 41.38 -41.70 -10.60
C GLY A 47 42.90 -41.84 -10.76
N GLY A 48 43.34 -42.48 -11.85
CA GLY A 48 44.74 -42.69 -12.20
C GLY A 48 45.38 -41.51 -12.94
N LEU A 49 46.58 -41.75 -13.48
CA LEU A 49 47.29 -40.78 -14.34
C LEU A 49 46.76 -40.77 -15.78
N ASP A 50 45.86 -41.70 -16.13
CA ASP A 50 45.12 -41.76 -17.39
C ASP A 50 43.88 -40.84 -17.40
N GLU A 51 43.59 -40.17 -16.28
CA GLU A 51 42.45 -39.27 -16.12
C GLU A 51 42.88 -37.90 -15.56
N CYS A 52 42.19 -36.84 -15.97
CA CYS A 52 42.27 -35.54 -15.31
C CYS A 52 40.89 -34.89 -15.20
N SER A 53 40.71 -33.99 -14.23
CA SER A 53 39.45 -33.25 -14.07
C SER A 53 39.66 -31.84 -13.56
N PHE A 54 38.81 -30.92 -13.98
CA PHE A 54 38.81 -29.53 -13.54
C PHE A 54 37.42 -28.89 -13.65
N THR A 55 37.24 -27.78 -12.94
CA THR A 55 35.99 -27.03 -12.92
C THR A 55 36.00 -25.92 -13.96
N ALA A 56 34.88 -25.75 -14.64
CA ALA A 56 34.62 -24.65 -15.56
C ALA A 56 33.37 -23.88 -15.12
N THR A 57 33.34 -22.59 -15.43
CA THR A 57 32.26 -21.68 -15.04
C THR A 57 31.82 -20.79 -16.20
N HIS A 58 30.54 -20.43 -16.22
CA HIS A 58 29.99 -19.43 -17.15
C HIS A 58 29.00 -18.52 -16.45
N LEU A 59 29.13 -17.21 -16.66
CA LEU A 59 28.14 -16.24 -16.18
C LEU A 59 27.08 -16.03 -17.26
N VAL A 60 25.84 -16.45 -16.97
CA VAL A 60 24.73 -16.35 -17.94
C VAL A 60 24.49 -14.90 -18.33
N THR A 61 24.59 -14.62 -19.62
CA THR A 61 24.39 -13.28 -20.20
C THR A 61 22.90 -12.91 -20.27
N PRO A 62 22.55 -11.62 -20.41
CA PRO A 62 21.16 -11.21 -20.60
C PRO A 62 20.48 -11.81 -21.83
N ALA A 63 21.23 -12.13 -22.89
CA ALA A 63 20.67 -12.72 -24.10
C ALA A 63 20.38 -14.22 -23.92
N GLU A 64 21.27 -14.95 -23.22
CA GLU A 64 21.06 -16.36 -22.86
C GLU A 64 19.93 -16.51 -21.85
N GLY A 65 19.81 -15.58 -20.90
CA GLY A 65 18.70 -15.57 -19.93
C GLY A 65 17.32 -15.22 -20.51
N LEU A 66 17.17 -15.19 -21.84
CA LEU A 66 15.87 -15.19 -22.53
C LEU A 66 15.53 -16.57 -23.10
N LEU A 67 16.44 -17.54 -22.97
CA LEU A 67 16.30 -18.91 -23.44
C LEU A 67 15.96 -19.81 -22.25
N GLU A 68 15.22 -20.89 -22.51
CA GLU A 68 14.85 -21.89 -21.49
C GLU A 68 16.03 -22.77 -21.05
N THR A 69 17.07 -22.87 -21.87
CA THR A 69 18.21 -23.76 -21.62
C THR A 69 19.52 -23.12 -22.03
N TYR A 70 20.59 -23.44 -21.29
CA TYR A 70 21.97 -23.18 -21.67
C TYR A 70 22.65 -24.48 -22.11
N SER A 71 23.42 -24.42 -23.19
CA SER A 71 24.21 -25.56 -23.69
C SER A 71 25.64 -25.12 -23.95
N ASN A 72 26.58 -25.98 -23.57
CA ASN A 72 28.01 -25.74 -23.76
C ASN A 72 28.72 -27.01 -24.18
N THR A 73 29.71 -26.88 -25.05
CA THR A 73 30.48 -28.00 -25.61
C THR A 73 31.96 -27.74 -25.41
N VAL A 74 32.64 -28.70 -24.77
CA VAL A 74 34.09 -28.73 -24.68
C VAL A 74 34.65 -29.64 -25.78
N VAL A 75 35.75 -29.23 -26.40
CA VAL A 75 36.51 -30.06 -27.34
C VAL A 75 37.95 -30.16 -26.82
N VAL A 76 38.49 -31.37 -26.79
CA VAL A 76 39.85 -31.65 -26.34
C VAL A 76 40.65 -32.26 -27.48
N HIS A 77 41.90 -31.83 -27.60
CA HIS A 77 42.85 -32.31 -28.59
C HIS A 77 44.10 -32.84 -27.90
N TYR A 78 44.49 -34.06 -28.22
CA TYR A 78 45.72 -34.71 -27.75
C TYR A 78 46.49 -35.31 -28.93
N ASP A 79 47.80 -35.31 -28.81
CA ASP A 79 48.68 -36.03 -29.74
C ASP A 79 49.27 -37.26 -29.06
N LEU A 80 49.80 -38.19 -29.87
CA LEU A 80 50.74 -39.18 -29.35
C LEU A 80 52.07 -38.52 -28.99
N PRO A 81 52.84 -39.05 -28.02
CA PRO A 81 54.14 -38.52 -27.69
C PRO A 81 55.05 -38.43 -28.93
N ALA A 82 55.82 -37.34 -29.01
CA ALA A 82 56.66 -37.05 -30.18
C ALA A 82 57.64 -38.20 -30.56
N SER A 83 57.97 -39.08 -29.61
CA SER A 83 58.78 -40.28 -29.83
C SER A 83 58.16 -41.28 -30.81
N TYR A 84 56.83 -41.29 -30.97
CA TYR A 84 56.14 -42.13 -31.95
C TYR A 84 56.24 -41.57 -33.37
N ASN A 85 56.53 -40.26 -33.53
CA ASN A 85 56.66 -39.58 -34.82
C ASN A 85 55.45 -39.81 -35.75
N LEU A 86 54.25 -39.73 -35.18
CA LEU A 86 52.97 -39.82 -35.87
C LEU A 86 52.21 -38.51 -35.63
N GLY A 87 51.70 -37.88 -36.70
CA GLY A 87 50.94 -36.63 -36.60
C GLY A 87 49.44 -36.86 -36.38
N ASN A 88 49.09 -37.71 -35.41
CA ASN A 88 47.68 -37.98 -35.11
C ASN A 88 47.17 -36.91 -34.15
N ASP A 89 46.03 -36.31 -34.50
CA ASP A 89 45.24 -35.47 -33.60
C ASP A 89 44.06 -36.30 -33.09
N ILE A 90 44.06 -36.57 -31.78
CA ILE A 90 43.02 -37.31 -31.08
C ILE A 90 42.07 -36.29 -30.48
N THR A 91 40.93 -36.14 -31.14
CA THR A 91 39.87 -35.22 -30.74
C THR A 91 38.76 -35.98 -30.03
N ASP A 92 38.29 -35.42 -28.91
CA ASP A 92 37.03 -35.81 -28.30
C ASP A 92 36.25 -34.56 -27.86
N SER A 93 34.94 -34.69 -27.69
CA SER A 93 34.09 -33.58 -27.29
C SER A 93 32.92 -34.05 -26.45
N ASP A 94 32.51 -33.23 -25.49
CA ASP A 94 31.32 -33.48 -24.69
C ASP A 94 30.47 -32.22 -24.56
N THR A 95 29.15 -32.41 -24.47
CA THR A 95 28.15 -31.34 -24.39
C THR A 95 27.25 -31.57 -23.20
N PHE A 96 27.07 -30.53 -22.38
CA PHE A 96 26.00 -30.52 -21.39
C PHE A 96 24.91 -29.51 -21.76
N VAL A 97 23.73 -29.73 -21.20
CA VAL A 97 22.59 -28.83 -21.27
C VAL A 97 22.03 -28.69 -19.86
N THR A 98 21.69 -27.46 -19.47
CA THR A 98 20.99 -27.16 -18.22
C THR A 98 19.81 -26.23 -18.49
N GLU A 99 18.77 -26.35 -17.68
CA GLU A 99 17.63 -25.43 -17.69
C GLU A 99 18.03 -24.09 -17.06
N LEU A 100 17.47 -23.00 -17.59
CA LEU A 100 17.54 -21.67 -17.02
C LEU A 100 16.17 -21.30 -16.45
N LEU A 101 16.13 -20.99 -15.16
CA LEU A 101 14.90 -20.60 -14.48
C LEU A 101 14.66 -19.09 -14.61
N HIS A 102 13.42 -18.71 -14.87
CA HIS A 102 12.92 -17.34 -14.98
C HIS A 102 11.89 -17.03 -13.89
N PRO A 103 12.30 -17.00 -12.60
CA PRO A 103 11.38 -16.69 -11.50
C PRO A 103 10.81 -15.28 -11.66
N ASN A 104 9.50 -15.13 -11.48
CA ASN A 104 8.86 -13.83 -11.47
C ASN A 104 7.49 -13.89 -10.81
N PHE A 105 7.03 -12.78 -10.26
CA PHE A 105 5.68 -12.67 -9.72
C PHE A 105 5.18 -11.23 -9.73
N THR A 106 3.86 -11.09 -9.67
CA THR A 106 3.17 -9.81 -9.48
C THR A 106 2.55 -9.73 -8.09
N LEU A 107 2.56 -8.54 -7.52
CA LEU A 107 1.87 -8.19 -6.29
C LEU A 107 0.97 -7.00 -6.59
N THR A 108 -0.30 -7.08 -6.21
CA THR A 108 -1.19 -5.92 -6.22
C THR A 108 -1.89 -5.80 -4.88
N LYS A 109 -2.07 -4.55 -4.45
CA LYS A 109 -2.86 -4.16 -3.29
C LYS A 109 -3.88 -3.14 -3.77
N LYS A 110 -5.14 -3.35 -3.44
CA LYS A 110 -6.22 -2.44 -3.80
C LYS A 110 -7.17 -2.23 -2.64
N CYS A 111 -7.62 -1.01 -2.43
CA CYS A 111 -8.78 -0.73 -1.59
C CYS A 111 -9.96 -1.60 -2.08
N ALA A 112 -10.62 -2.32 -1.17
CA ALA A 112 -11.70 -3.24 -1.52
C ALA A 112 -12.98 -2.49 -1.87
N GLU A 113 -13.23 -1.37 -1.19
CA GLU A 113 -14.41 -0.52 -1.35
C GLU A 113 -14.02 0.95 -1.22
N GLU A 114 -14.43 1.76 -2.18
CA GLU A 114 -14.17 3.20 -2.15
C GLU A 114 -15.37 3.98 -2.72
N PRO A 115 -15.81 5.07 -2.06
CA PRO A 115 -15.34 5.54 -0.76
C PRO A 115 -15.80 4.64 0.38
N LEU A 116 -15.04 4.63 1.47
CA LEU A 116 -15.50 4.03 2.71
C LEU A 116 -16.67 4.87 3.25
N THR A 117 -17.80 4.23 3.46
CA THR A 117 -18.87 4.74 4.32
C THR A 117 -18.47 4.35 5.72
N GLY A 118 -18.20 5.30 6.62
CA GLY A 118 -17.52 4.98 7.88
C GLY A 118 -18.22 4.02 8.85
N ASP A 119 -19.35 3.38 8.46
CA ASP A 119 -19.96 2.24 9.16
C ASP A 119 -18.93 1.11 9.31
N ASP A 120 -17.93 1.12 8.44
CA ASP A 120 -16.73 0.32 8.53
C ASP A 120 -15.80 0.80 9.66
N GLN A 121 -15.49 -0.10 10.59
CA GLN A 121 -14.41 0.13 11.56
C GLN A 121 -13.01 0.04 10.91
N PHE A 122 -12.93 -0.58 9.73
CA PHE A 122 -11.68 -0.90 9.05
C PHE A 122 -11.79 -0.69 7.54
N ALA A 123 -10.75 -0.11 6.94
CA ALA A 123 -10.50 -0.21 5.52
C ALA A 123 -9.98 -1.61 5.18
N VAL A 124 -10.63 -2.28 4.23
CA VAL A 124 -10.19 -3.59 3.72
C VAL A 124 -9.37 -3.41 2.44
N PHE A 125 -8.20 -4.02 2.37
CA PHE A 125 -7.34 -4.05 1.19
C PHE A 125 -7.24 -5.47 0.62
N ASN A 126 -7.57 -5.64 -0.65
CA ASN A 126 -7.38 -6.88 -1.40
C ASN A 126 -5.93 -6.99 -1.88
N ILE A 127 -5.27 -8.07 -1.48
CA ILE A 127 -3.90 -8.42 -1.88
C ILE A 127 -3.97 -9.55 -2.89
N THR A 128 -3.31 -9.42 -4.04
CA THR A 128 -3.21 -10.50 -5.03
C THR A 128 -1.75 -10.76 -5.37
N LEU A 129 -1.32 -12.00 -5.14
CA LEU A 129 -0.04 -12.55 -5.57
C LEU A 129 -0.27 -13.47 -6.77
N LYS A 130 0.56 -13.35 -7.80
CA LYS A 130 0.54 -14.29 -8.93
C LYS A 130 1.96 -14.63 -9.36
N ASN A 131 2.29 -15.91 -9.37
CA ASN A 131 3.54 -16.38 -9.97
C ASN A 131 3.40 -16.33 -11.49
N THR A 132 4.30 -15.58 -12.13
CA THR A 132 4.36 -15.39 -13.58
C THR A 132 5.65 -15.92 -14.18
N GLY A 133 6.52 -16.52 -13.36
CA GLY A 133 7.70 -17.24 -13.79
C GLY A 133 7.40 -18.70 -14.11
N ASP A 134 8.47 -19.46 -14.31
CA ASP A 134 8.48 -20.88 -14.69
C ASP A 134 8.83 -21.83 -13.53
N VAL A 135 9.12 -21.30 -12.35
CA VAL A 135 9.46 -22.07 -11.15
C VAL A 135 8.60 -21.63 -9.95
N ASP A 136 8.27 -22.58 -9.09
CA ASP A 136 7.55 -22.33 -7.83
C ASP A 136 8.33 -21.34 -6.96
N LEU A 137 7.62 -20.54 -6.16
CA LEU A 137 8.22 -19.53 -5.27
C LEU A 137 7.79 -19.75 -3.83
N ILE A 138 8.67 -19.40 -2.89
CA ILE A 138 8.34 -19.26 -1.47
C ILE A 138 8.28 -17.77 -1.15
N VAL A 139 7.08 -17.26 -0.88
CA VAL A 139 6.82 -15.83 -0.66
C VAL A 139 6.59 -15.56 0.82
N THR A 140 7.15 -14.48 1.34
CA THR A 140 6.79 -13.90 2.64
C THR A 140 6.24 -12.49 2.44
N LEU A 141 5.34 -12.07 3.34
CA LEU A 141 4.77 -10.72 3.38
C LEU A 141 5.26 -9.98 4.62
N ASP A 142 5.42 -8.67 4.53
CA ASP A 142 5.91 -7.81 5.62
C ASP A 142 4.85 -7.40 6.67
N GLU A 143 3.59 -7.77 6.44
CA GLU A 143 2.49 -7.57 7.37
C GLU A 143 1.60 -8.82 7.48
N ASP A 144 0.84 -8.90 8.57
CA ASP A 144 -0.17 -9.93 8.75
C ASP A 144 -1.26 -9.78 7.68
N VAL A 145 -1.68 -10.89 7.08
CA VAL A 145 -2.78 -10.95 6.10
C VAL A 145 -3.82 -11.97 6.51
N LYS A 146 -5.02 -11.90 5.95
CA LYS A 146 -6.09 -12.87 6.17
C LYS A 146 -6.37 -13.68 4.91
N ASP A 147 -6.46 -15.01 5.06
CA ASP A 147 -7.03 -15.94 4.09
C ASP A 147 -8.39 -16.39 4.60
N GLY A 148 -9.45 -15.72 4.13
CA GLY A 148 -10.77 -15.82 4.73
C GLY A 148 -10.75 -15.39 6.20
N LEU A 149 -10.98 -16.34 7.11
CA LEU A 149 -10.98 -16.10 8.56
C LEU A 149 -9.64 -16.41 9.23
N VAL A 150 -8.66 -16.92 8.49
CA VAL A 150 -7.36 -17.33 9.04
C VAL A 150 -6.36 -16.20 8.90
N THR A 151 -5.81 -15.73 10.02
CA THR A 151 -4.67 -14.80 10.01
C THR A 151 -3.37 -15.54 9.72
N ILE A 152 -2.63 -15.07 8.73
CA ILE A 152 -1.29 -15.49 8.38
C ILE A 152 -0.33 -14.40 8.87
N PRO A 153 0.51 -14.69 9.88
CA PRO A 153 1.45 -13.69 10.41
C PRO A 153 2.49 -13.24 9.37
N ALA A 154 2.95 -12.00 9.48
CA ALA A 154 4.07 -11.47 8.72
C ALA A 154 5.28 -12.41 8.76
N GLY A 155 5.98 -12.55 7.64
CA GLY A 155 7.13 -13.45 7.51
C GLY A 155 6.78 -14.94 7.37
N THR A 156 5.51 -15.34 7.48
CA THR A 156 5.11 -16.74 7.24
C THR A 156 5.37 -17.14 5.79
N PRO A 157 6.10 -18.23 5.52
CA PRO A 157 6.32 -18.72 4.16
C PRO A 157 5.02 -19.18 3.49
N ILE A 158 4.79 -18.69 2.27
CA ILE A 158 3.63 -19.00 1.42
C ILE A 158 4.17 -19.63 0.13
N GLU A 159 3.84 -20.89 -0.10
CA GLU A 159 4.11 -21.54 -1.39
C GLU A 159 3.23 -20.91 -2.49
N LEU A 160 3.87 -20.44 -3.56
CA LEU A 160 3.20 -19.85 -4.73
C LEU A 160 3.67 -20.57 -5.99
N LYS A 161 2.92 -21.61 -6.37
CA LYS A 161 3.24 -22.46 -7.51
C LYS A 161 3.16 -21.72 -8.84
N VAL A 162 3.86 -22.22 -9.86
CA VAL A 162 3.84 -21.68 -11.23
C VAL A 162 2.41 -21.43 -11.70
N GLY A 163 2.16 -20.21 -12.20
CA GLY A 163 0.86 -19.78 -12.72
C GLY A 163 -0.24 -19.57 -11.67
N VAL A 164 -0.03 -19.93 -10.40
CA VAL A 164 -1.03 -19.81 -9.35
C VAL A 164 -1.20 -18.35 -8.93
N THR A 165 -2.46 -17.98 -8.69
CA THR A 165 -2.85 -16.72 -8.07
C THR A 165 -3.38 -17.01 -6.66
N LYS A 166 -2.89 -16.29 -5.65
CA LYS A 166 -3.41 -16.30 -4.28
C LYS A 166 -3.92 -14.90 -3.91
N THR A 167 -5.01 -14.87 -3.16
CA THR A 167 -5.65 -13.64 -2.72
C THR A 167 -5.77 -13.60 -1.21
N TYR A 168 -5.52 -12.44 -0.62
CA TYR A 168 -5.63 -12.20 0.82
C TYR A 168 -6.29 -10.86 1.07
N THR A 169 -6.67 -10.61 2.32
CA THR A 169 -7.12 -9.29 2.77
C THR A 169 -6.27 -8.76 3.91
N VAL A 170 -6.22 -7.43 4.01
CA VAL A 170 -5.66 -6.72 5.16
C VAL A 170 -6.69 -5.72 5.64
N GLU A 171 -6.93 -5.66 6.94
CA GLU A 171 -7.77 -4.65 7.57
C GLU A 171 -6.89 -3.60 8.24
N LYS A 172 -7.16 -2.31 7.98
CA LYS A 172 -6.54 -1.19 8.69
C LYS A 172 -7.62 -0.34 9.34
N PRO A 173 -7.47 0.02 10.63
CA PRO A 173 -8.47 0.84 11.29
C PRO A 173 -8.57 2.20 10.61
N ILE A 174 -9.78 2.73 10.49
CA ILE A 174 -9.98 4.09 10.00
C ILE A 174 -9.40 5.06 11.05
N PRO A 175 -8.47 5.97 10.69
CA PRO A 175 -7.92 6.92 11.64
C PRO A 175 -8.99 7.97 12.00
N PRO A 176 -8.91 8.59 13.20
CA PRO A 176 -9.71 9.76 13.51
C PRO A 176 -9.51 10.86 12.46
N TYR A 177 -10.57 11.63 12.19
CA TYR A 177 -10.48 12.78 11.29
C TYR A 177 -9.43 13.79 11.79
N GLU A 178 -8.53 14.21 10.90
CA GLU A 178 -7.57 15.28 11.17
C GLU A 178 -7.90 16.50 10.30
N PRO A 179 -8.31 17.64 10.91
CA PRO A 179 -8.67 18.83 10.16
C PRO A 179 -7.51 19.32 9.28
N GLY A 180 -7.80 19.58 7.99
CA GLY A 180 -6.82 20.09 7.02
C GLY A 180 -6.03 19.00 6.28
N LYS A 181 -6.37 17.72 6.50
CA LYS A 181 -5.85 16.60 5.71
C LYS A 181 -7.01 15.83 5.04
N PRO A 182 -6.78 15.18 3.89
CA PRO A 182 -7.72 14.19 3.36
C PRO A 182 -7.99 13.12 4.41
N TRP A 183 -9.25 12.73 4.56
CA TRP A 183 -9.58 11.61 5.44
C TRP A 183 -9.44 10.32 4.64
N GLU A 184 -8.28 9.69 4.75
CA GLU A 184 -7.93 8.49 3.99
C GLU A 184 -7.24 7.45 4.88
N VAL A 185 -7.39 6.19 4.50
CA VAL A 185 -6.62 5.08 5.07
C VAL A 185 -5.64 4.62 4.01
N SER A 186 -4.35 4.77 4.24
CA SER A 186 -3.32 4.27 3.33
C SER A 186 -2.69 2.99 3.87
N ASN A 187 -2.29 2.10 2.96
CA ASN A 187 -1.53 0.92 3.34
C ASN A 187 -0.55 0.50 2.24
N SER A 188 0.61 -0.01 2.63
CA SER A 188 1.65 -0.54 1.73
C SER A 188 2.02 -1.95 2.17
N ILE A 189 2.26 -2.84 1.21
CA ILE A 189 2.72 -4.21 1.46
C ILE A 189 3.92 -4.53 0.58
N THR A 190 4.86 -5.26 1.16
CA THR A 190 6.04 -5.80 0.50
C THR A 190 5.99 -7.32 0.52
N ALA A 191 6.22 -7.92 -0.64
CA ALA A 191 6.41 -9.35 -0.77
C ALA A 191 7.86 -9.67 -1.13
N THR A 192 8.45 -10.62 -0.43
CA THR A 192 9.79 -11.16 -0.72
C THR A 192 9.64 -12.61 -1.12
N ALA A 193 10.09 -12.97 -2.32
CA ALA A 193 10.04 -14.32 -2.85
C ALA A 193 11.44 -14.89 -3.01
N THR A 194 11.63 -16.15 -2.62
CA THR A 194 12.84 -16.92 -2.87
C THR A 194 12.51 -18.17 -3.69
N LEU A 195 13.53 -18.77 -4.29
CA LEU A 195 13.40 -20.08 -4.91
C LEU A 195 13.31 -21.20 -3.85
N PRO A 196 12.71 -22.35 -4.18
CA PRO A 196 12.73 -23.53 -3.33
C PRO A 196 14.15 -24.05 -3.11
N GLU A 197 14.41 -24.65 -1.95
CA GLU A 197 15.75 -25.14 -1.57
C GLU A 197 16.35 -26.14 -2.58
N TRP A 198 15.53 -26.94 -3.26
CA TRP A 198 15.99 -27.93 -4.24
C TRP A 198 16.66 -27.33 -5.47
N THR A 199 16.44 -26.05 -5.77
CA THR A 199 17.13 -25.37 -6.87
C THR A 199 18.59 -25.07 -6.53
N GLY A 200 18.92 -24.97 -5.23
CA GLY A 200 20.24 -24.54 -4.76
C GLY A 200 20.58 -23.07 -5.08
N LEU A 201 19.58 -22.29 -5.53
CA LEU A 201 19.74 -20.90 -5.92
C LEU A 201 19.25 -19.95 -4.81
N ASP A 202 19.99 -18.87 -4.59
CA ASP A 202 19.75 -17.90 -3.51
C ASP A 202 19.07 -16.61 -3.99
N ASN A 203 18.52 -16.59 -5.22
CA ASN A 203 17.90 -15.38 -5.75
C ASN A 203 16.70 -14.95 -4.90
N VAL A 204 16.60 -13.65 -4.70
CA VAL A 204 15.52 -13.00 -3.96
C VAL A 204 14.85 -11.98 -4.86
N LEU A 205 13.51 -12.07 -4.95
CA LEU A 205 12.68 -11.13 -5.68
C LEU A 205 11.83 -10.34 -4.70
N THR A 206 11.84 -9.01 -4.82
CA THR A 206 10.99 -8.14 -4.00
C THR A 206 9.99 -7.39 -4.87
N ARG A 207 8.76 -7.25 -4.38
CA ARG A 207 7.72 -6.40 -4.96
C ARG A 207 7.07 -5.59 -3.85
N ASN A 208 6.70 -4.35 -4.14
CA ASN A 208 5.87 -3.53 -3.26
C ASN A 208 4.58 -3.15 -3.98
N SER A 209 3.53 -2.90 -3.22
CA SER A 209 2.29 -2.30 -3.70
C SER A 209 1.67 -1.49 -2.58
N SER A 210 1.13 -0.32 -2.91
CA SER A 210 0.41 0.53 -1.97
C SER A 210 -0.91 0.97 -2.57
N ASP A 211 -1.88 1.23 -1.71
CA ASP A 211 -3.11 1.90 -2.09
C ASP A 211 -3.68 2.70 -0.92
N ALA A 212 -4.67 3.56 -1.21
CA ALA A 212 -5.41 4.31 -0.20
C ALA A 212 -6.92 4.20 -0.42
N CYS A 213 -7.68 4.20 0.67
CA CYS A 213 -9.13 4.27 0.68
C CYS A 213 -9.57 5.65 1.15
N THR A 214 -10.29 6.39 0.32
CA THR A 214 -10.91 7.66 0.74
C THR A 214 -12.10 7.39 1.67
N VAL A 215 -12.15 8.06 2.81
CA VAL A 215 -13.31 8.08 3.70
C VAL A 215 -14.19 9.27 3.34
N LYS A 216 -15.50 9.06 3.25
CA LYS A 216 -16.44 10.15 2.99
C LYS A 216 -17.53 10.22 4.05
N TYR A 217 -18.00 11.45 4.25
CA TYR A 217 -19.05 11.81 5.20
C TYR A 217 -19.91 12.91 4.59
N TYR A 218 -21.15 13.03 5.04
CA TYR A 218 -22.03 14.14 4.66
C TYR A 218 -21.75 15.35 5.53
N ALA A 219 -21.57 16.50 4.90
CA ALA A 219 -21.43 17.78 5.59
C ALA A 219 -21.88 18.90 4.67
N TYR A 220 -22.46 19.92 5.29
CA TYR A 220 -23.05 21.04 4.60
C TYR A 220 -22.55 22.37 5.16
N THR A 221 -22.33 23.32 4.26
CA THR A 221 -21.77 24.62 4.61
C THR A 221 -22.75 25.47 5.43
N PRO A 222 -22.28 26.51 6.15
CA PRO A 222 -23.20 27.47 6.80
C PRO A 222 -24.19 28.10 5.81
N GLY A 223 -23.81 28.24 4.54
CA GLY A 223 -24.68 28.75 3.48
C GLY A 223 -25.81 27.80 3.11
N PHE A 224 -25.55 26.49 3.08
CA PHE A 224 -26.58 25.47 2.87
C PHE A 224 -27.65 25.56 3.97
N TRP A 225 -27.23 25.46 5.24
CA TRP A 225 -28.15 25.48 6.38
C TRP A 225 -28.99 26.75 6.45
N LYS A 226 -28.39 27.90 6.12
CA LYS A 226 -29.09 29.18 6.09
C LYS A 226 -30.21 29.24 5.05
N ASN A 227 -30.08 28.53 3.94
CA ASN A 227 -30.97 28.63 2.79
C ASN A 227 -32.01 27.50 2.69
N HIS A 228 -31.98 26.51 3.61
CA HIS A 228 -32.85 25.33 3.59
C HIS A 228 -33.60 25.16 4.92
N GLY A 229 -34.19 26.23 5.45
CA GLY A 229 -35.12 26.17 6.58
C GLY A 229 -36.59 26.07 6.13
N PRO A 230 -37.56 26.15 7.07
CA PRO A 230 -39.00 26.00 6.78
C PRO A 230 -39.54 26.96 5.72
N ASP A 231 -38.98 28.17 5.65
CA ASP A 231 -39.39 29.23 4.73
C ASP A 231 -38.54 29.29 3.44
N ALA A 232 -37.72 28.26 3.17
CA ALA A 232 -36.85 28.23 2.01
C ALA A 232 -37.66 28.33 0.69
N PRO A 233 -37.31 29.21 -0.26
CA PRO A 233 -38.02 29.32 -1.54
C PRO A 233 -38.05 28.04 -2.37
N SER A 234 -37.12 27.11 -2.12
CA SER A 234 -37.07 25.78 -2.75
C SER A 234 -38.19 24.85 -2.26
N GLY A 235 -38.85 25.17 -1.13
CA GLY A 235 -39.80 24.28 -0.47
C GLY A 235 -39.15 23.09 0.24
N HIS A 236 -37.82 23.11 0.36
CA HIS A 236 -37.03 22.05 0.99
C HIS A 236 -36.46 22.54 2.32
N ASP A 237 -36.78 21.82 3.39
CA ASP A 237 -36.33 22.11 4.75
C ASP A 237 -35.38 20.99 5.20
N ALA A 238 -34.11 21.32 5.42
CA ALA A 238 -33.10 20.39 5.92
C ALA A 238 -33.09 20.31 7.46
N TRP A 239 -33.68 21.28 8.16
CA TRP A 239 -33.68 21.32 9.62
C TRP A 239 -34.61 20.26 10.22
N VAL A 240 -35.59 19.77 9.46
CA VAL A 240 -36.44 18.64 9.90
C VAL A 240 -35.65 17.35 10.16
N TYR A 241 -34.41 17.27 9.67
CA TYR A 241 -33.53 16.12 9.88
C TYR A 241 -32.59 16.28 11.08
N THR A 242 -32.62 17.43 11.77
CA THR A 242 -31.83 17.71 12.97
C THR A 242 -32.75 17.79 14.20
N ASP A 243 -32.15 17.78 15.39
CA ASP A 243 -32.84 18.01 16.66
C ASP A 243 -33.03 19.51 16.98
N TYR A 244 -32.79 20.37 15.99
CA TYR A 244 -32.71 21.81 16.16
C TYR A 244 -33.67 22.52 15.21
N GLU A 245 -34.32 23.57 15.72
CA GLU A 245 -35.17 24.45 14.93
C GLU A 245 -34.44 25.75 14.56
N THR A 246 -34.87 26.39 13.48
CA THR A 246 -34.30 27.67 13.03
C THR A 246 -34.43 28.78 14.07
N ILE A 247 -35.40 28.67 14.99
CA ILE A 247 -35.71 29.64 16.04
C ILE A 247 -35.00 29.37 17.37
N ASP A 248 -34.36 28.21 17.53
CA ASP A 248 -33.64 27.88 18.76
C ASP A 248 -32.57 28.91 19.04
N ARG A 249 -32.36 29.24 20.32
CA ARG A 249 -31.43 30.31 20.68
C ARG A 249 -30.02 29.79 20.81
N LEU A 250 -29.07 30.57 20.34
CA LEU A 250 -27.65 30.27 20.43
C LEU A 250 -27.19 30.14 21.90
N GLY A 251 -27.77 30.91 22.81
CA GLY A 251 -27.47 30.84 24.25
C GLY A 251 -28.07 29.62 24.97
N ASP A 252 -29.00 28.90 24.34
CA ASP A 252 -29.54 27.65 24.88
C ASP A 252 -28.61 26.46 24.52
N VAL A 253 -27.76 26.62 23.49
CA VAL A 253 -26.84 25.58 23.01
C VAL A 253 -25.41 25.79 23.49
N PHE A 254 -24.90 27.02 23.39
CA PHE A 254 -23.51 27.36 23.77
C PHE A 254 -23.49 28.25 25.02
N ASP A 255 -22.49 28.04 25.88
CA ASP A 255 -22.28 28.89 27.06
C ASP A 255 -21.62 30.21 26.63
N LEU A 256 -22.45 31.24 26.49
CA LEU A 256 -22.04 32.57 26.04
C LEU A 256 -21.74 33.52 27.20
N ASN A 257 -21.93 33.09 28.46
CA ASN A 257 -21.66 33.91 29.65
C ASN A 257 -20.15 34.12 29.88
N THR A 258 -19.32 33.31 29.23
CA THR A 258 -17.86 33.40 29.32
C THR A 258 -17.26 34.42 28.34
N LEU A 259 -18.08 35.05 27.50
CA LEU A 259 -17.61 36.08 26.57
C LEU A 259 -17.11 37.31 27.31
N LEU A 260 -16.10 37.99 26.74
CA LEU A 260 -15.68 39.30 27.22
C LEU A 260 -16.86 40.29 27.14
N GLU A 261 -17.03 41.14 28.16
CA GLU A 261 -18.15 42.10 28.22
C GLU A 261 -18.21 43.01 26.98
N SER A 262 -17.04 43.38 26.45
CA SER A 262 -16.88 44.17 25.21
C SER A 262 -17.33 43.44 23.94
N CYS A 263 -17.76 42.18 24.07
CA CYS A 263 -18.01 41.23 23.00
C CYS A 263 -19.35 40.51 23.13
N THR A 264 -20.34 41.17 23.74
CA THR A 264 -21.67 40.59 23.97
C THR A 264 -22.64 40.80 22.81
N TYR A 265 -22.31 41.70 21.88
CA TYR A 265 -23.10 42.01 20.69
C TYR A 265 -22.34 41.65 19.40
N PRO A 266 -22.99 40.99 18.44
CA PRO A 266 -22.47 40.83 17.09
C PRO A 266 -22.31 42.17 16.39
N LYS A 267 -21.37 42.23 15.44
CA LYS A 267 -21.10 43.43 14.67
C LYS A 267 -22.32 43.85 13.84
N GLY A 268 -22.81 45.05 14.16
CA GLY A 268 -23.93 45.67 13.45
C GLY A 268 -25.31 45.15 13.89
N MET A 269 -25.41 44.57 15.08
CA MET A 269 -26.65 44.10 15.67
C MET A 269 -26.84 44.67 17.08
N ASP A 270 -28.08 45.00 17.43
CA ASP A 270 -28.46 45.45 18.78
C ASP A 270 -28.95 44.28 19.68
N THR A 271 -28.91 43.05 19.15
CA THR A 271 -29.29 41.81 19.86
C THR A 271 -28.04 41.10 20.33
N LYS A 272 -27.99 40.72 21.61
CA LYS A 272 -26.88 39.93 22.17
C LYS A 272 -26.80 38.54 21.55
N TYR A 273 -25.60 37.95 21.54
CA TYR A 273 -25.38 36.58 21.04
C TYR A 273 -26.34 35.55 21.66
N GLU A 274 -26.59 35.60 22.97
CA GLU A 274 -27.48 34.67 23.70
C GLU A 274 -28.93 34.67 23.19
N ASN A 275 -29.37 35.76 22.57
CA ASN A 275 -30.72 35.92 22.06
C ASN A 275 -30.81 35.79 20.53
N LEU A 276 -29.68 35.53 19.85
CA LEU A 276 -29.72 35.18 18.43
C LEU A 276 -30.30 33.78 18.26
N THR A 277 -31.09 33.62 17.22
CA THR A 277 -31.50 32.29 16.76
C THR A 277 -30.33 31.57 16.07
N LEU A 278 -30.36 30.24 15.97
CA LEU A 278 -29.38 29.46 15.22
C LEU A 278 -29.35 29.90 13.74
N LEU A 279 -30.49 30.20 13.14
CA LEU A 279 -30.54 30.72 11.77
C LEU A 279 -29.83 32.08 11.62
N GLN A 280 -29.99 32.99 12.59
CA GLN A 280 -29.27 34.26 12.61
C GLN A 280 -27.76 34.06 12.83
N ALA A 281 -27.36 33.10 13.65
CA ALA A 281 -25.95 32.80 13.91
C ALA A 281 -25.19 32.38 12.64
N LEU A 282 -25.84 31.68 11.70
CA LEU A 282 -25.28 31.33 10.39
C LEU A 282 -24.95 32.56 9.51
N SER A 283 -25.48 33.74 9.85
CA SER A 283 -25.28 35.00 9.12
C SER A 283 -24.26 35.96 9.76
N LEU A 284 -23.61 35.56 10.86
CA LEU A 284 -22.55 36.35 11.49
C LEU A 284 -21.42 36.64 10.48
N ARG A 285 -20.74 37.78 10.60
CA ARG A 285 -19.85 38.30 9.54
C ARG A 285 -18.40 37.94 9.80
N GLY A 286 -17.98 37.95 11.05
CA GLY A 286 -16.58 37.75 11.43
C GLY A 286 -15.75 39.03 11.43
N GLY A 287 -14.46 38.88 11.68
CA GLY A 287 -13.53 40.00 11.74
C GLY A 287 -12.12 39.60 12.17
N LYS A 288 -11.19 40.56 12.15
CA LYS A 288 -9.78 40.32 12.49
C LYS A 288 -9.51 40.35 13.98
N ASP A 289 -10.35 40.99 14.78
CA ASP A 289 -10.18 41.11 16.23
C ASP A 289 -10.76 39.91 16.99
N TYR A 290 -10.75 39.98 18.33
CA TYR A 290 -11.31 38.93 19.18
C TYR A 290 -12.79 38.68 18.87
N CYS A 291 -13.63 39.74 18.84
CA CYS A 291 -15.05 39.58 18.54
C CYS A 291 -15.33 39.07 17.14
N GLY A 292 -14.52 39.49 16.18
CA GLY A 292 -14.50 38.90 14.86
C GLY A 292 -14.24 37.39 14.87
N SER A 293 -13.31 36.89 15.69
CA SER A 293 -13.09 35.45 15.83
C SER A 293 -14.27 34.72 16.49
N VAL A 294 -14.94 35.33 17.48
CA VAL A 294 -16.15 34.78 18.11
C VAL A 294 -17.27 34.61 17.08
N GLU A 295 -17.51 35.61 16.23
CA GLU A 295 -18.48 35.51 15.14
C GLU A 295 -18.15 34.39 14.14
N ILE A 296 -16.87 34.21 13.79
CA ILE A 296 -16.44 33.14 12.88
C ILE A 296 -16.68 31.78 13.53
N LEU A 297 -16.31 31.61 14.81
CA LEU A 297 -16.52 30.37 15.55
C LEU A 297 -18.00 30.05 15.69
N LEU A 298 -18.84 31.00 16.11
CA LEU A 298 -20.27 30.75 16.30
C LEU A 298 -20.98 30.43 14.98
N ARG A 299 -20.58 31.05 13.87
CA ARG A 299 -21.09 30.70 12.53
C ARG A 299 -20.71 29.28 12.11
N ALA A 300 -19.41 28.95 12.19
CA ALA A 300 -18.90 27.64 11.79
C ALA A 300 -19.37 26.52 12.75
N GLY A 301 -19.43 26.82 14.05
CA GLY A 301 -19.90 25.95 15.11
C GLY A 301 -21.39 25.65 15.01
N THR A 302 -22.23 26.64 14.62
CA THR A 302 -23.66 26.39 14.36
C THR A 302 -23.85 25.44 13.17
N ALA A 303 -23.10 25.61 12.08
CA ALA A 303 -23.17 24.66 10.97
C ALA A 303 -22.63 23.27 11.36
N ALA A 304 -21.56 23.22 12.17
CA ALA A 304 -21.02 21.96 12.67
C ALA A 304 -21.99 21.22 13.59
N LEU A 305 -22.75 21.95 14.42
CA LEU A 305 -23.80 21.42 15.26
C LEU A 305 -24.90 20.75 14.42
N LEU A 306 -25.38 21.44 13.38
CA LEU A 306 -26.41 20.94 12.49
C LEU A 306 -25.92 19.72 11.69
N ASN A 307 -24.68 19.77 11.19
CA ASN A 307 -24.04 18.63 10.53
C ASN A 307 -23.89 17.43 11.46
N ALA A 308 -23.51 17.65 12.72
CA ALA A 308 -23.42 16.59 13.71
C ALA A 308 -24.79 15.97 13.99
N SER A 309 -25.81 16.81 14.21
CA SER A 309 -27.17 16.35 14.53
C SER A 309 -27.81 15.55 13.39
N ILE A 310 -27.74 16.03 12.13
CA ILE A 310 -28.26 15.24 11.00
C ILE A 310 -27.54 13.90 10.85
N ASN A 311 -26.21 13.89 11.05
CA ASN A 311 -25.43 12.66 10.96
C ASN A 311 -25.79 11.67 12.07
N GLU A 312 -25.99 12.15 13.30
CA GLU A 312 -26.44 11.32 14.43
C GLU A 312 -27.86 10.78 14.19
N ASN A 313 -28.77 11.61 13.71
CA ASN A 313 -30.18 11.24 13.49
C ASN A 313 -30.39 10.26 12.34
N LEU A 314 -29.55 10.33 11.31
CA LEU A 314 -29.65 9.46 10.13
C LEU A 314 -28.61 8.33 10.14
N ALA A 315 -27.80 8.21 11.19
CA ALA A 315 -26.83 7.12 11.36
C ALA A 315 -27.52 5.76 11.28
N GLY A 316 -27.00 4.86 10.45
CA GLY A 316 -27.57 3.52 10.22
C GLY A 316 -28.91 3.49 9.45
N VAL A 317 -29.45 4.65 9.07
CA VAL A 317 -30.65 4.78 8.24
C VAL A 317 -30.27 5.15 6.80
N VAL A 318 -29.33 6.09 6.66
CA VAL A 318 -28.78 6.54 5.37
C VAL A 318 -27.32 6.10 5.29
N PRO A 319 -26.91 5.31 4.28
CA PRO A 319 -25.53 4.90 4.11
C PRO A 319 -24.57 6.09 4.06
N GLY A 320 -23.54 6.09 4.92
CA GLY A 320 -22.56 7.17 5.01
C GLY A 320 -22.95 8.35 5.92
N MET A 321 -24.13 8.32 6.56
CA MET A 321 -24.44 9.20 7.70
C MET A 321 -23.90 8.61 9.01
N GLY A 322 -23.56 9.48 9.96
CA GLY A 322 -22.93 9.10 11.23
C GLY A 322 -21.41 9.36 11.28
N TYR A 323 -20.85 9.91 10.19
CA TYR A 323 -19.41 10.11 10.02
C TYR A 323 -18.95 11.55 10.06
N TYR A 324 -19.85 12.50 10.30
CA TYR A 324 -19.41 13.86 10.53
C TYR A 324 -18.36 13.88 11.66
N PRO A 325 -17.20 14.55 11.49
CA PRO A 325 -16.04 14.42 12.38
C PRO A 325 -16.27 14.74 13.86
N TYR A 326 -17.40 15.36 14.20
CA TYR A 326 -17.74 15.78 15.54
C TYR A 326 -19.16 15.34 15.88
N THR A 327 -19.34 14.78 17.06
CA THR A 327 -20.68 14.62 17.66
C THR A 327 -21.24 15.96 18.13
N VAL A 328 -22.55 16.06 18.31
CA VAL A 328 -23.23 17.25 18.84
C VAL A 328 -22.61 17.67 20.18
N ALA A 329 -22.40 16.69 21.07
CA ALA A 329 -21.76 16.92 22.37
C ALA A 329 -20.32 17.45 22.24
N GLN A 330 -19.53 16.94 21.29
CA GLN A 330 -18.18 17.45 21.04
C GLN A 330 -18.20 18.87 20.50
N VAL A 331 -19.09 19.19 19.55
CA VAL A 331 -19.22 20.56 19.01
C VAL A 331 -19.49 21.54 20.15
N ILE A 332 -20.50 21.27 20.99
CA ILE A 332 -20.87 22.13 22.12
C ILE A 332 -19.69 22.30 23.10
N ASN A 333 -19.07 21.20 23.51
CA ASN A 333 -17.96 21.25 24.46
C ASN A 333 -16.74 22.01 23.92
N LEU A 334 -16.39 21.80 22.65
CA LEU A 334 -15.26 22.47 22.00
C LEU A 334 -15.53 23.97 21.85
N VAL A 335 -16.73 24.36 21.40
CA VAL A 335 -17.11 25.78 21.30
C VAL A 335 -17.04 26.44 22.68
N ASN A 336 -17.69 25.86 23.69
CA ASN A 336 -17.71 26.42 25.05
C ASN A 336 -16.30 26.56 25.62
N ALA A 337 -15.45 25.53 25.47
CA ALA A 337 -14.05 25.59 25.91
C ALA A 337 -13.25 26.67 25.18
N ALA A 338 -13.43 26.81 23.87
CA ALA A 338 -12.75 27.83 23.09
C ALA A 338 -13.19 29.25 23.49
N LEU A 339 -14.49 29.47 23.71
CA LEU A 339 -15.00 30.76 24.19
C LEU A 339 -14.53 31.08 25.60
N ALA A 340 -14.57 30.12 26.52
CA ALA A 340 -14.11 30.27 27.89
C ALA A 340 -12.61 30.57 27.99
N SER A 341 -11.82 30.20 26.99
CA SER A 341 -10.39 30.52 26.95
C SER A 341 -10.10 32.03 26.84
N GLY A 342 -11.06 32.83 26.36
CA GLY A 342 -10.84 34.24 26.03
C GLY A 342 -9.71 34.49 25.01
N ASN A 343 -9.23 33.43 24.33
CA ASN A 343 -8.05 33.47 23.48
C ASN A 343 -8.42 33.44 22.01
N ARG A 344 -8.19 34.55 21.30
CA ARG A 344 -8.47 34.69 19.86
C ARG A 344 -7.88 33.56 19.01
N THR A 345 -6.64 33.13 19.30
CA THR A 345 -5.98 32.08 18.52
C THR A 345 -6.67 30.74 18.70
N THR A 346 -7.07 30.40 19.93
CA THR A 346 -7.82 29.16 20.21
C THR A 346 -9.16 29.17 19.48
N ILE A 347 -9.89 30.29 19.57
CA ILE A 347 -11.19 30.48 18.92
C ILE A 347 -11.07 30.34 17.39
N ILE A 348 -10.15 31.07 16.75
CA ILE A 348 -10.03 31.04 15.29
C ILE A 348 -9.49 29.71 14.76
N THR A 349 -8.64 29.01 15.52
CA THR A 349 -8.17 27.67 15.18
C THR A 349 -9.35 26.69 15.15
N LEU A 350 -10.16 26.64 16.21
CA LEU A 350 -11.34 25.77 16.24
C LEU A 350 -12.34 26.16 15.13
N ALA A 351 -12.56 27.45 14.91
CA ALA A 351 -13.44 27.91 13.85
C ALA A 351 -12.97 27.43 12.47
N SER A 352 -11.66 27.44 12.23
CA SER A 352 -11.06 26.94 10.98
C SER A 352 -11.21 25.41 10.87
N GLN A 353 -11.13 24.67 11.99
CA GLN A 353 -11.36 23.22 11.99
C GLN A 353 -12.80 22.87 11.62
N PHE A 354 -13.79 23.56 12.21
CA PHE A 354 -15.19 23.36 11.83
C PHE A 354 -15.47 23.81 10.40
N ASP A 355 -14.88 24.91 9.94
CA ASP A 355 -15.01 25.32 8.54
C ASP A 355 -14.49 24.21 7.61
N MET A 356 -13.31 23.64 7.86
CA MET A 356 -12.79 22.53 7.05
C MET A 356 -13.68 21.27 7.10
N ALA A 357 -14.25 20.92 8.26
CA ALA A 357 -15.17 19.79 8.36
C ALA A 357 -16.50 20.05 7.62
N ASN A 358 -17.09 21.24 7.79
CA ASN A 358 -18.34 21.63 7.14
C ASN A 358 -18.24 21.70 5.62
N ASN A 359 -17.05 22.00 5.08
CA ASN A 359 -16.79 22.10 3.64
C ASN A 359 -16.08 20.85 3.07
N GLY A 360 -15.70 19.89 3.91
CA GLY A 360 -14.87 18.74 3.52
C GLY A 360 -15.65 17.47 3.19
N GLY A 361 -16.96 17.46 3.44
CA GLY A 361 -17.86 16.33 3.16
C GLY A 361 -18.52 16.38 1.79
N TRP A 362 -19.40 15.42 1.53
CA TRP A 362 -20.31 15.44 0.38
C TRP A 362 -21.42 16.46 0.58
N GLU A 363 -21.56 17.37 -0.39
CA GLU A 363 -22.65 18.36 -0.43
C GLU A 363 -23.97 17.80 -1.00
N TYR A 364 -24.01 16.52 -1.39
CA TYR A 364 -25.23 15.88 -1.86
C TYR A 364 -26.25 15.77 -0.72
N PHE A 365 -27.49 16.15 -1.01
CA PHE A 365 -28.63 16.03 -0.08
C PHE A 365 -29.79 15.37 -0.83
N ASP A 366 -30.34 14.30 -0.27
CA ASP A 366 -31.50 13.62 -0.82
C ASP A 366 -32.76 13.98 -0.02
N TRP A 367 -33.65 14.73 -0.64
CA TRP A 367 -34.93 15.15 -0.03
C TRP A 367 -35.93 14.00 0.15
N GLY A 368 -35.61 12.79 -0.32
CA GLY A 368 -36.37 11.58 -0.09
C GLY A 368 -35.96 10.79 1.15
N TRP A 369 -34.91 11.22 1.87
CA TRP A 369 -34.51 10.56 3.12
C TRP A 369 -35.63 10.59 4.16
N PRO A 370 -35.74 9.54 5.00
CA PRO A 370 -36.74 9.50 6.05
C PRO A 370 -36.48 10.61 7.06
N VAL A 371 -37.51 11.39 7.35
CA VAL A 371 -37.47 12.38 8.43
C VAL A 371 -37.46 11.61 9.76
N PRO A 372 -36.49 11.87 10.65
CA PRO A 372 -36.47 11.29 12.00
C PRO A 372 -37.82 11.53 12.70
N GLY A 373 -38.36 10.50 13.34
CA GLY A 373 -39.59 10.65 14.13
C GLY A 373 -39.34 11.52 15.37
N PRO A 374 -40.40 12.15 15.93
CA PRO A 374 -40.29 12.91 17.18
C PRO A 374 -39.96 12.06 18.40
#